data_AF-A0A9Q1IR46-F1
#
_entry.id   AF-A0A9Q1IR46-F1
#
_cell.length_a   1.000
_cell.length_b   1.000
_cell.length_c   1.000
_cell.angle_alpha   90.00
_cell.angle_beta   90.00
_cell.angle_gamma   90.00
#
_symmetry.space_group_name_H-M   'P 1'
#
loop_
_entity.id
_entity.type
_entity.pdbx_description
1 polymer ?
#
loop_
_entity_poly.entity_id
_entity_poly.type
_entity_poly.pdbx_seq_one_letter_code
_entity_poly.pdbx_strand_id
1 'polypeptide(L)'
;MGCDREKARRVEWPSAKVLIKSPPQGLQRNAWQDFFLDDEWRSSFPNLLLIVELILVLPLSTALVERGFSAMKRTKTYWRSNLSVHTLTRLLFISLEGPDMEHFNAMPVMKRWLKEADRRSLQ
;
A
#
# COMPACT_ATOMS: atom_id res chain seq x y z
N MET A 1 -13.47 -16.88 -9.08
CA MET A 1 -13.37 -15.48 -8.60
C MET A 1 -12.83 -14.65 -9.75
N GLY A 2 -13.66 -13.78 -10.33
CA GLY A 2 -13.27 -12.94 -11.45
C GLY A 2 -14.32 -11.86 -11.69
N CYS A 3 -13.91 -10.71 -12.18
CA CYS A 3 -14.80 -9.59 -12.51
C CYS A 3 -15.47 -9.86 -13.87
N ASP A 4 -16.79 -9.97 -13.90
CA ASP A 4 -17.57 -9.95 -15.14
C ASP A 4 -17.61 -8.51 -15.68
N ARG A 5 -16.75 -8.25 -16.67
CA ARG A 5 -16.55 -6.93 -17.27
C ARG A 5 -17.79 -6.42 -17.99
N GLU A 6 -18.56 -7.30 -18.63
CA GLU A 6 -19.76 -6.88 -19.37
C GLU A 6 -20.87 -6.54 -18.40
N LYS A 7 -21.08 -7.35 -17.36
CA LYS A 7 -22.04 -7.03 -16.29
C LYS A 7 -21.66 -5.76 -15.55
N ALA A 8 -20.39 -5.59 -15.19
CA ALA A 8 -19.89 -4.37 -14.56
C ALA A 8 -20.20 -3.12 -15.40
N ARG A 9 -19.93 -3.18 -16.70
CA ARG A 9 -20.07 -2.03 -17.61
C ARG A 9 -21.53 -1.74 -17.98
N ARG A 10 -22.33 -2.77 -18.26
CA ARG A 10 -23.68 -2.64 -18.84
C ARG A 10 -24.80 -2.60 -17.81
N VAL A 11 -24.58 -3.19 -16.63
CA VAL A 11 -25.63 -3.34 -15.61
C VAL A 11 -25.27 -2.55 -14.36
N GLU A 12 -24.12 -2.83 -13.76
CA GLU A 12 -23.76 -2.25 -12.47
C GLU A 12 -23.42 -0.76 -12.59
N TRP A 13 -22.57 -0.37 -13.55
CA TRP A 13 -22.12 1.01 -13.72
C TRP A 13 -23.25 2.01 -14.07
N PRO A 14 -24.20 1.72 -14.98
CA PRO A 14 -25.33 2.61 -15.22
C PRO A 14 -26.17 2.85 -13.97
N SER A 15 -26.48 1.79 -13.23
CA SER A 15 -27.26 1.87 -11.98
C SER A 15 -26.52 2.67 -10.91
N ALA A 16 -25.23 2.39 -10.69
CA ALA A 16 -24.39 3.15 -9.77
C ALA A 16 -24.29 4.63 -10.16
N LYS A 17 -24.16 4.95 -11.46
CA LYS A 17 -24.15 6.34 -11.95
C LYS A 17 -25.43 7.11 -11.63
N VAL A 18 -26.59 6.47 -11.74
CA VAL A 18 -27.87 7.12 -11.40
C VAL A 18 -27.90 7.43 -9.91
N LEU A 19 -27.51 6.48 -9.06
CA LEU A 19 -27.44 6.67 -7.60
C LEU A 19 -26.44 7.76 -7.20
N ILE A 20 -25.27 7.84 -7.84
CA ILE A 20 -24.27 8.87 -7.56
C ILE A 20 -24.76 10.27 -7.98
N LYS A 21 -25.45 10.37 -9.12
CA LYS A 21 -25.98 11.66 -9.62
C LYS A 21 -27.19 12.15 -8.85
N SER A 22 -27.97 11.24 -8.28
CA SER A 22 -29.21 11.55 -7.58
C SER A 22 -29.30 10.67 -6.33
N PRO A 23 -28.52 11.01 -5.27
CA PRO A 23 -28.43 10.20 -4.06
C PRO A 23 -29.81 10.10 -3.37
N PRO A 24 -30.22 8.92 -2.91
CA PRO A 24 -31.40 8.76 -2.07
C PRO A 24 -31.28 9.59 -0.78
N GLN A 25 -32.42 9.96 -0.18
CA GLN A 25 -32.44 10.67 1.09
C GLN A 25 -31.71 9.83 2.16
N GLY A 26 -30.59 10.34 2.69
CA GLY A 26 -29.74 9.65 3.65
C GLY A 26 -28.34 9.27 3.13
N LEU A 27 -28.13 9.22 1.80
CA LEU A 27 -26.82 8.97 1.22
C LEU A 27 -25.99 10.27 1.24
N GLN A 28 -24.98 10.32 2.10
CA GLN A 28 -24.13 11.50 2.29
C GLN A 28 -23.15 11.68 1.11
N ARG A 29 -22.43 12.81 1.05
CA ARG A 29 -21.38 13.08 0.02
C ARG A 29 -20.31 11.99 -0.08
N ASN A 30 -20.24 11.08 0.89
CA ASN A 30 -19.36 9.91 0.91
C ASN A 30 -20.05 8.64 0.39
N ALA A 31 -20.98 8.74 -0.56
CA ALA A 31 -21.73 7.62 -1.16
C ALA A 31 -20.87 6.37 -1.43
N TRP A 32 -19.60 6.54 -1.81
CA TRP A 32 -18.64 5.45 -1.97
C TRP A 32 -18.44 4.61 -0.72
N GLN A 33 -18.27 5.22 0.46
CA GLN A 33 -18.12 4.50 1.72
C GLN A 33 -19.37 3.66 2.04
N ASP A 34 -20.55 4.19 1.76
CA ASP A 34 -21.81 3.49 1.99
C ASP A 34 -21.96 2.27 1.06
N PHE A 35 -21.56 2.38 -0.21
CA PHE A 35 -21.48 1.23 -1.14
C PHE A 35 -20.51 0.14 -0.64
N PHE A 36 -19.48 0.50 0.13
CA PHE A 36 -18.48 -0.40 0.71
C PHE A 36 -18.80 -0.87 2.14
N LEU A 37 -19.89 -0.45 2.76
CA LEU A 37 -20.18 -0.83 4.15
C LEU A 37 -21.50 -1.58 4.26
N ASP A 38 -22.41 -1.38 3.31
CA ASP A 38 -23.70 -2.07 3.26
C ASP A 38 -23.63 -3.39 2.47
N ASP A 39 -24.13 -4.47 3.05
CA ASP A 39 -24.17 -5.79 2.44
C ASP A 39 -25.14 -5.87 1.24
N GLU A 40 -26.20 -5.05 1.23
CA GLU A 40 -27.14 -4.98 0.10
C GLU A 40 -26.48 -4.35 -1.12
N TRP A 41 -25.72 -3.26 -0.91
CA TRP A 41 -24.98 -2.59 -1.97
C TRP A 41 -23.82 -3.45 -2.50
N ARG A 42 -23.13 -4.17 -1.60
CA ARG A 42 -22.11 -5.16 -1.98
C ARG A 42 -22.64 -6.24 -2.90
N SER A 43 -23.82 -6.76 -2.58
CA SER A 43 -24.47 -7.81 -3.36
C SER A 43 -24.99 -7.28 -4.71
N SER A 44 -25.36 -6.00 -4.78
CA SER A 44 -25.87 -5.34 -5.98
C SER A 44 -24.78 -4.96 -6.98
N PHE A 45 -23.58 -4.60 -6.49
CA PHE A 45 -22.46 -4.12 -7.32
C PHE A 45 -21.13 -4.88 -7.12
N PRO A 46 -21.13 -6.23 -7.15
CA PRO A 46 -19.97 -7.02 -6.77
C PRO A 46 -18.77 -6.83 -7.71
N ASN A 47 -19.01 -6.59 -9.01
CA ASN A 47 -17.92 -6.41 -9.98
C ASN A 47 -17.34 -4.99 -9.94
N LEU A 48 -18.22 -3.99 -9.78
CA LEU A 48 -17.80 -2.60 -9.64
C LEU A 48 -16.96 -2.40 -8.37
N LEU A 49 -17.38 -2.98 -7.24
CA LEU A 49 -16.64 -2.88 -5.98
C LEU A 49 -15.30 -3.60 -6.06
N LEU A 50 -15.23 -4.78 -6.70
CA LEU A 50 -13.97 -5.45 -6.96
C LEU A 50 -12.99 -4.58 -7.77
N ILE A 51 -13.48 -3.87 -8.79
CA ILE A 51 -12.64 -2.94 -9.58
C ILE A 51 -12.13 -1.80 -8.69
N VAL A 52 -12.99 -1.22 -7.86
CA VAL A 52 -12.58 -0.11 -7.00
C VAL A 52 -11.62 -0.57 -5.90
N GLU A 53 -11.82 -1.75 -5.30
CA GLU A 53 -10.86 -2.36 -4.37
C GLU A 53 -9.49 -2.54 -5.04
N LEU A 54 -9.46 -3.04 -6.28
CA LEU A 54 -8.22 -3.14 -7.04
C LEU A 54 -7.58 -1.77 -7.26
N ILE A 55 -8.36 -0.75 -7.63
CA ILE A 55 -7.87 0.63 -7.81
C ILE A 55 -7.29 1.20 -6.52
N LEU A 56 -7.90 0.92 -5.36
CA LEU A 56 -7.43 1.41 -4.05
C LEU A 56 -6.14 0.71 -3.59
N VAL A 57 -5.92 -0.54 -4.01
CA VAL A 57 -4.68 -1.29 -3.70
C VAL A 57 -3.57 -0.99 -4.71
N LEU A 58 -3.93 -0.70 -5.96
CA LEU A 58 -2.96 -0.36 -6.98
C LEU A 58 -2.29 0.98 -6.65
N PRO A 59 -0.95 1.07 -6.74
CA PRO A 59 -0.27 2.35 -6.61
C PRO A 59 -0.62 3.23 -7.82
N LEU A 60 -1.68 4.02 -7.70
CA LEU A 60 -2.16 4.93 -8.77
C LEU A 60 -1.19 6.08 -9.04
N SER A 61 -0.24 6.32 -8.13
CA SER A 61 0.72 7.41 -8.24
C SER A 61 2.13 6.91 -8.53
N THR A 62 2.76 7.50 -9.55
CA THR A 62 4.19 7.32 -9.82
C THR A 62 5.07 7.89 -8.71
N ALA A 63 4.53 8.74 -7.82
CA ALA A 63 5.29 9.36 -6.74
C ALA A 63 5.96 8.34 -5.82
N LEU A 64 5.32 7.20 -5.53
CA LEU A 64 5.93 6.13 -4.74
C LEU A 64 7.17 5.56 -5.45
N VAL A 65 7.07 5.33 -6.75
CA VAL A 65 8.15 4.82 -7.58
C VAL A 65 9.28 5.85 -7.69
N GLU A 66 8.96 7.12 -7.91
CA GLU A 66 9.92 8.23 -7.97
C GLU A 66 10.65 8.44 -6.64
N ARG A 67 9.95 8.32 -5.51
CA ARG A 67 10.56 8.31 -4.16
C ARG A 67 11.50 7.11 -4.00
N GLY A 68 11.10 5.94 -4.47
CA GLY A 68 11.92 4.73 -4.47
C GLY A 68 13.22 4.91 -5.26
N PHE A 69 13.14 5.42 -6.50
CA PHE A 69 14.31 5.73 -7.32
C PHE A 69 15.21 6.80 -6.69
N SER A 70 14.60 7.83 -6.10
CA SER A 70 15.34 8.88 -5.40
C SER A 70 16.10 8.33 -4.17
N ALA A 71 15.46 7.45 -3.39
CA ALA A 71 16.10 6.77 -2.26
C ALA A 71 17.22 5.82 -2.72
N MET A 72 17.01 5.13 -3.84
CA MET A 72 18.05 4.27 -4.43
C MET A 72 19.26 5.08 -4.87
N LYS A 73 19.05 6.24 -5.52
CA LYS A 73 20.13 7.14 -5.95
C LYS A 73 20.94 7.69 -4.77
N ARG A 74 20.29 7.94 -3.62
CA ARG A 74 20.96 8.33 -2.37
C ARG A 74 21.76 7.18 -1.74
N THR A 75 21.25 5.95 -1.83
CA THR A 75 21.85 4.78 -1.17
C THR A 75 22.98 4.16 -1.99
N LYS A 76 22.73 3.93 -3.29
CA LYS A 76 23.68 3.36 -4.25
C LYS A 76 24.30 4.48 -5.06
N THR A 77 25.40 5.01 -4.54
CA THR A 77 26.22 6.01 -5.21
C THR A 77 27.39 5.35 -5.96
N TYR A 78 28.10 6.12 -6.78
CA TYR A 78 29.29 5.63 -7.48
C TYR A 78 30.33 5.01 -6.52
N TRP A 79 30.57 5.67 -5.39
CA TRP A 79 31.48 5.21 -4.33
C TRP A 79 30.95 4.01 -3.53
N ARG A 80 29.64 3.73 -3.59
CA ARG A 80 28.98 2.61 -2.90
C ARG A 80 28.36 1.63 -3.90
N SER A 81 29.05 1.39 -5.01
CA SER A 81 28.55 0.58 -6.13
C SER A 81 28.47 -0.92 -5.81
N ASN A 82 29.32 -1.41 -4.89
CA ASN A 82 29.44 -2.83 -4.51
C ASN A 82 28.44 -3.30 -3.43
N LEU A 83 27.31 -2.61 -3.25
CA LEU A 83 26.24 -3.11 -2.37
C LEU A 83 25.58 -4.35 -2.99
N SER A 84 25.53 -5.44 -2.23
CA SER A 84 24.72 -6.61 -2.60
C SER A 84 23.26 -6.21 -2.75
N VAL A 85 22.51 -6.92 -3.61
CA VAL A 85 21.07 -6.67 -3.81
C VAL A 85 20.33 -6.75 -2.47
N HIS A 86 20.65 -7.75 -1.65
CA HIS A 86 20.03 -7.93 -0.34
C HIS A 86 20.27 -6.75 0.60
N THR A 87 21.51 -6.27 0.68
CA THR A 87 21.87 -5.10 1.51
C THR A 87 21.18 -3.85 0.99
N LEU A 88 21.17 -3.63 -0.33
CA LEU A 88 20.51 -2.48 -0.94
C LEU A 88 19.01 -2.48 -0.64
N THR A 89 18.33 -3.62 -0.80
CA THR A 89 16.90 -3.74 -0.51
C THR A 89 16.60 -3.42 0.95
N ARG A 90 17.41 -3.91 1.90
CA ARG A 90 17.25 -3.59 3.33
C ARG A 90 17.43 -2.11 3.63
N LEU A 91 18.45 -1.48 3.05
CA LEU A 91 18.69 -0.04 3.22
C LEU A 91 17.57 0.79 2.61
N LEU A 92 17.07 0.41 1.43
CA LEU A 92 15.92 1.05 0.80
C LEU A 92 14.66 0.91 1.64
N PHE A 93 14.40 -0.26 2.19
CA PHE A 93 13.26 -0.50 3.08
C PHE A 93 13.32 0.42 4.31
N ILE A 94 14.48 0.51 4.96
CA ILE A 94 14.68 1.43 6.09
C ILE A 94 14.50 2.89 5.64
N SER A 95 15.00 3.27 4.45
CA SER A 95 14.88 4.66 3.97
C SER A 95 13.46 5.06 3.56
N LEU A 96 12.61 4.12 3.17
CA LEU A 96 11.26 4.39 2.65
C LEU A 96 10.19 4.22 3.73
N GLU A 97 10.31 3.17 4.54
CA GLU A 97 9.28 2.74 5.51
C GLU A 97 9.79 2.79 6.96
N GLY A 98 11.04 3.18 7.19
CA GLY A 98 11.61 3.30 8.52
C GLY A 98 10.97 4.45 9.31
N PRO A 99 10.97 4.38 10.66
CA PRO A 99 10.49 5.47 11.48
C PRO A 99 11.38 6.70 11.33
N ASP A 100 10.81 7.87 11.57
CA ASP A 100 11.60 9.10 11.70
C ASP A 100 12.66 8.96 12.77
N MET A 101 13.75 9.72 12.61
CA MET A 101 14.90 9.63 13.52
C MET A 101 14.53 9.92 14.98
N GLU A 102 13.56 10.80 15.22
CA GLU A 102 13.03 11.13 16.55
C GLU A 102 12.29 9.94 17.21
N HIS A 103 11.68 9.07 16.40
CA HIS A 103 10.91 7.92 16.85
C HIS A 103 11.69 6.60 16.75
N PHE A 104 12.92 6.64 16.24
CA PHE A 104 13.75 5.46 16.07
C PHE A 104 14.29 4.96 17.42
N ASN A 105 13.80 3.81 17.87
CA ASN A 105 14.32 3.15 19.06
C ASN A 105 15.38 2.09 18.71
N ALA A 106 16.66 2.41 18.95
CA ALA A 106 17.78 1.52 18.71
C ALA A 106 17.92 0.38 19.74
N MET A 107 17.26 0.47 20.90
CA MET A 107 17.47 -0.45 22.02
C MET A 107 17.23 -1.94 21.69
N PRO A 108 16.19 -2.33 20.92
CA PRO A 108 16.00 -3.73 20.57
C PRO A 108 17.16 -4.31 19.75
N VAL A 109 17.73 -3.50 18.85
CA VAL A 109 18.87 -3.89 18.02
C VAL A 109 20.13 -4.03 18.87
N MET A 110 20.40 -3.05 19.74
CA MET A 110 21.56 -3.08 20.65
C MET A 110 21.53 -4.30 21.58
N LYS A 111 20.36 -4.59 22.18
CA LYS A 111 20.18 -5.77 23.04
C LYS A 111 20.45 -7.08 22.30
N ARG A 112 19.96 -7.20 21.05
CA ARG A 112 20.21 -8.38 20.21
C ARG A 112 21.69 -8.51 19.87
N TRP A 113 22.32 -7.42 19.45
CA TRP A 113 23.73 -7.40 19.08
C TRP A 113 24.64 -7.81 20.24
N LEU A 114 24.39 -7.28 21.44
CA LEU A 114 25.16 -7.65 22.63
C LEU A 114 25.02 -9.15 22.97
N LYS A 115 23.80 -9.68 22.92
CA LYS A 115 23.54 -11.11 23.13
C LYS A 115 24.26 -12.01 22.11
N GLU A 116 24.40 -11.56 20.87
CA GLU A 116 25.14 -12.27 19.82
C GLU A 116 26.67 -12.08 19.93
N ALA A 117 27.14 -11.01 20.56
CA ALA A 117 28.55 -10.81 20.87
C ALA A 117 29.03 -11.75 21.97
N ASP A 118 28.25 -11.91 23.04
CA ASP A 118 28.54 -12.84 24.14
C ASP A 118 28.59 -14.31 23.68
N ARG A 119 27.84 -14.66 22.64
CA ARG A 119 27.89 -16.01 22.04
C ARG A 119 29.17 -16.27 21.25
N ARG A 120 29.79 -15.22 20.71
CA ARG A 120 31.01 -15.32 19.89
C ARG A 120 32.30 -15.29 20.71
N SER A 121 32.26 -14.80 21.94
CA SER A 121 33.40 -14.83 22.87
C SER A 121 33.56 -16.14 23.64
N LEU A 122 32.54 -17.01 23.58
CA LEU A 122 32.53 -18.34 24.23
C LEU A 122 32.79 -19.50 23.24
N GLN A 123 33.16 -19.19 22.00
CA GLN A 123 33.64 -20.14 20.98
C GLN A 123 35.08 -19.81 20.60
#